data_AF-A0A4Q3UDJ2-F1
#
_entry.id   AF-A0A4Q3UDJ2-F1
#
_cell.length_a   1.000
_cell.length_b   1.000
_cell.length_c   1.000
_cell.angle_alpha   90.00
_cell.angle_beta   90.00
_cell.angle_gamma   90.00
#
_symmetry.space_group_name_H-M   'P 1'
#
loop_
_entity.id
_entity.type
_entity.pdbx_description
1 polymer ?
#
loop_
_entity_poly.entity_id
_entity_poly.type
_entity_poly.pdbx_seq_one_letter_code
_entity_poly.pdbx_strand_id
1 'polypeptide(L)'
;MLGQHMEREIREQPSVLRNAAYAEALAPIKGREFDMVLLVARGSSDNAALFARYLIEVHLGIPVSLAAPSVWTQFGRRVRYRNCLGIGVSQSGAAPDIAEVLEALRQDGHATVGITNTAGSRLSQCVEVPVLLEAGLEKALAATKTYTASLLALVEVVRALGANLGQNAL
;
A
#
# COMPACT_ATOMS: atom_id res chain seq x y z
N MET A 1 -17.30 16.98 20.70
CA MET A 1 -16.91 18.11 19.81
C MET A 1 -16.46 17.55 18.47
N LEU A 2 -16.70 18.29 17.38
CA LEU A 2 -16.07 18.05 16.09
C LEU A 2 -14.54 17.99 16.29
N GLY A 3 -13.89 16.92 15.82
CA GLY A 3 -12.42 16.78 15.82
C GLY A 3 -11.78 16.04 17.01
N GLN A 4 -12.48 15.75 18.11
CA GLN A 4 -11.87 15.07 19.26
C GLN A 4 -11.31 13.67 18.95
N HIS A 5 -11.98 12.91 18.09
CA HIS A 5 -11.47 11.61 17.63
C HIS A 5 -10.20 11.78 16.80
N MET A 6 -10.20 12.74 15.89
CA MET A 6 -9.06 13.04 15.02
C MET A 6 -7.83 13.46 15.82
N GLU A 7 -7.98 14.40 16.78
CA GLU A 7 -6.85 14.85 17.61
C GLU A 7 -6.26 13.69 18.44
N ARG A 8 -7.12 12.87 19.07
CA ARG A 8 -6.65 11.71 19.84
C ARG A 8 -5.88 10.74 18.95
N GLU A 9 -6.41 10.44 17.76
CA GLU A 9 -5.79 9.50 16.82
C GLU A 9 -4.48 10.04 16.24
N ILE A 10 -4.35 11.36 16.04
CA ILE A 10 -3.08 12.01 15.69
C ILE A 10 -2.04 11.77 16.80
N ARG A 11 -2.42 11.91 18.07
CA ARG A 11 -1.52 11.70 19.20
C ARG A 11 -1.08 10.24 19.36
N GLU A 12 -1.80 9.29 18.77
CA GLU A 12 -1.45 7.85 18.76
C GLU A 12 -0.42 7.50 17.67
N GLN A 13 -0.21 8.36 16.67
CA GLN A 13 0.72 8.12 15.55
C GLN A 13 2.12 7.67 16.00
N PRO A 14 2.81 8.33 16.96
CA PRO A 14 4.16 7.92 17.33
C PRO A 14 4.23 6.49 17.89
N SER A 15 3.24 6.07 18.68
CA SER A 15 3.19 4.69 19.17
C SER A 15 2.90 3.68 18.07
N VAL A 16 1.98 4.00 17.15
CA VAL A 16 1.65 3.13 16.00
C VAL A 16 2.90 2.90 15.14
N LEU A 17 3.64 3.96 14.82
CA LEU A 17 4.84 3.86 13.99
C LEU A 17 5.98 3.11 14.68
N ARG A 18 6.18 3.30 15.99
CA ARG A 18 7.22 2.57 16.74
C ARG A 18 6.94 1.07 16.84
N ASN A 19 5.67 0.69 16.88
CA ASN A 19 5.27 -0.71 17.04
C ASN A 19 5.12 -1.44 15.70
N ALA A 20 5.21 -0.72 14.57
CA ALA A 20 5.05 -1.28 13.25
C ALA A 20 6.14 -2.32 12.93
N ALA A 21 5.73 -3.50 12.47
CA ALA A 21 6.62 -4.59 12.11
C ALA A 21 6.18 -5.24 10.78
N TYR A 22 6.69 -4.71 9.66
CA TYR A 22 6.26 -5.15 8.32
C TYR A 22 7.25 -6.10 7.63
N ALA A 23 8.47 -6.22 8.15
CA ALA A 23 9.56 -6.93 7.47
C ALA A 23 9.26 -8.42 7.20
N GLU A 24 8.61 -9.11 8.14
CA GLU A 24 8.24 -10.52 7.97
C GLU A 24 7.20 -10.71 6.86
N ALA A 25 6.15 -9.88 6.86
CA ALA A 25 5.13 -9.89 5.81
C ALA A 25 5.74 -9.62 4.43
N LEU A 26 6.75 -8.76 4.35
CA LEU A 26 7.42 -8.37 3.10
C LEU A 26 8.50 -9.35 2.62
N ALA A 27 8.81 -10.40 3.38
CA ALA A 27 9.82 -11.39 3.00
C ALA A 27 9.63 -11.99 1.59
N PRO A 28 8.41 -12.28 1.10
CA PRO A 28 8.21 -12.84 -0.25
C PRO A 28 8.61 -11.91 -1.41
N ILE A 29 8.74 -10.60 -1.16
CA ILE A 29 9.20 -9.63 -2.16
C ILE A 29 10.63 -9.14 -1.97
N LYS A 30 11.30 -9.59 -0.91
CA LYS A 30 12.61 -9.08 -0.53
C LYS A 30 13.65 -9.34 -1.63
N GLY A 31 14.24 -8.26 -2.16
CA GLY A 31 15.26 -8.31 -3.20
C GLY A 31 14.79 -8.78 -4.58
N ARG A 32 13.48 -8.88 -4.81
CA ARG A 32 12.94 -9.17 -6.15
C ARG A 32 13.04 -7.94 -7.03
N GLU A 33 13.48 -8.15 -8.26
CA GLU A 33 13.50 -7.12 -9.30
C GLU A 33 12.18 -7.09 -10.07
N PHE A 34 11.73 -5.89 -10.43
CA PHE A 34 10.50 -5.66 -11.19
C PHE A 34 10.77 -4.67 -12.32
N ASP A 35 10.13 -4.89 -13.48
CA ASP A 35 10.23 -3.98 -14.62
C ASP A 35 9.44 -2.68 -14.37
N MET A 36 8.42 -2.74 -13.52
CA MET A 36 7.58 -1.61 -13.15
C MET A 36 6.76 -1.87 -11.88
N VAL A 37 6.28 -0.79 -11.27
CA VAL A 37 5.29 -0.84 -10.19
C VAL A 37 3.97 -0.19 -10.64
N LEU A 38 2.86 -0.88 -10.36
CA LEU A 38 1.51 -0.34 -10.53
C LEU A 38 0.89 -0.05 -9.16
N LEU A 39 0.64 1.23 -8.88
CA LEU A 39 -0.01 1.67 -7.66
C LEU A 39 -1.53 1.71 -7.85
N VAL A 40 -2.27 1.07 -6.94
CA VAL A 40 -3.73 0.93 -7.00
C VAL A 40 -4.34 1.56 -5.74
N ALA A 41 -4.80 2.80 -5.86
CA ALA A 41 -5.34 3.58 -4.75
C ALA A 41 -6.54 4.42 -5.19
N ARG A 42 -7.25 5.01 -4.22
CA ARG A 42 -8.27 6.03 -4.42
C ARG A 42 -8.31 7.04 -3.27
N GLY A 43 -8.60 8.30 -3.58
CA GLY A 43 -8.85 9.34 -2.59
C GLY A 43 -7.58 9.66 -1.78
N SER A 44 -7.67 9.73 -0.46
CA SER A 44 -6.47 10.00 0.37
C SER A 44 -5.36 8.96 0.20
N SER A 45 -5.68 7.72 -0.18
CA SER A 45 -4.67 6.71 -0.52
C SER A 45 -3.86 7.09 -1.78
N ASP A 46 -4.40 7.92 -2.69
CA ASP A 46 -3.65 8.41 -3.85
C ASP A 46 -2.47 9.29 -3.43
N ASN A 47 -2.62 10.04 -2.33
CA ASN A 47 -1.51 10.82 -1.78
C ASN A 47 -0.39 9.90 -1.25
N ALA A 48 -0.74 8.78 -0.62
CA ALA A 48 0.25 7.78 -0.19
C ALA A 48 0.90 7.08 -1.40
N ALA A 49 0.12 6.79 -2.44
CA ALA A 49 0.64 6.26 -3.70
C ALA A 49 1.62 7.23 -4.37
N LEU A 50 1.28 8.51 -4.47
CA LEU A 50 2.19 9.54 -4.99
C LEU A 50 3.49 9.62 -4.19
N PHE A 51 3.42 9.54 -2.86
CA PHE A 51 4.61 9.46 -2.01
C PHE A 51 5.48 8.24 -2.34
N ALA A 52 4.88 7.05 -2.43
CA ALA A 52 5.60 5.83 -2.78
C ALA A 52 6.23 5.89 -4.18
N ARG A 53 5.56 6.52 -5.13
CA ARG A 53 6.09 6.72 -6.48
C ARG A 53 7.44 7.42 -6.44
N TYR A 54 7.56 8.53 -5.72
CA TYR A 54 8.84 9.23 -5.59
C TYR A 54 9.91 8.36 -4.94
N LEU A 55 9.58 7.62 -3.88
CA LEU A 55 10.54 6.73 -3.24
C LEU A 55 11.06 5.64 -4.20
N ILE A 56 10.17 5.01 -4.95
CA ILE A 56 10.52 3.93 -5.88
C ILE A 56 11.34 4.49 -7.04
N GLU A 57 10.88 5.55 -7.69
CA GLU A 57 11.58 6.11 -8.86
C GLU A 57 12.96 6.68 -8.48
N VAL A 58 13.07 7.36 -7.34
CA VAL A 58 14.33 7.98 -6.89
C VAL A 58 15.35 6.95 -6.41
N HIS A 59 14.92 5.95 -5.63
CA HIS A 59 15.87 5.04 -4.98
C HIS A 59 16.09 3.72 -5.71
N LEU A 60 15.16 3.31 -6.57
CA LEU A 60 15.23 2.04 -7.29
C LEU A 60 15.30 2.22 -8.80
N GLY A 61 14.97 3.40 -9.34
CA GLY A 61 14.92 3.64 -10.78
C GLY A 61 13.83 2.84 -11.51
N ILE A 62 12.89 2.25 -10.76
CA ILE A 62 11.79 1.46 -11.33
C ILE A 62 10.66 2.41 -11.75
N PRO A 63 10.18 2.35 -13.00
CA PRO A 63 9.07 3.20 -13.43
C PRO A 63 7.78 2.85 -12.70
N VAL A 64 7.03 3.88 -12.29
CA VAL A 64 5.77 3.73 -11.55
C VAL A 64 4.61 4.31 -12.35
N SER A 65 3.50 3.57 -12.38
CA SER A 65 2.23 4.04 -12.92
C SER A 65 1.12 3.94 -11.88
N LEU A 66 0.14 4.83 -11.98
CA LEU A 66 -1.12 4.71 -11.25
C LEU A 66 -2.09 3.89 -12.10
N ALA A 67 -2.75 2.91 -11.48
CA ALA A 67 -3.81 2.18 -12.13
C ALA A 67 -5.00 3.09 -12.43
N ALA A 68 -5.70 2.79 -13.52
CA ALA A 68 -7.05 3.27 -13.76
C ALA A 68 -8.01 2.10 -13.48
N PRO A 69 -8.56 1.95 -12.26
CA PRO A 69 -9.35 0.76 -11.90
C PRO A 69 -10.54 0.50 -12.83
N SER A 70 -11.13 1.56 -13.40
CA SER A 70 -12.22 1.47 -14.38
C SER A 70 -11.87 0.63 -15.62
N VAL A 71 -10.59 0.53 -16.01
CA VAL A 71 -10.15 -0.31 -17.12
C VAL A 71 -10.48 -1.78 -16.86
N TRP A 72 -10.33 -2.25 -15.63
CA TRP A 72 -10.71 -3.60 -15.21
C TRP A 72 -12.21 -3.68 -14.91
N THR A 73 -12.72 -2.77 -14.08
CA THR A 73 -14.05 -2.92 -13.48
C THR A 73 -15.19 -2.54 -14.43
N GLN A 74 -15.06 -1.41 -15.13
CA GLN A 74 -16.10 -0.88 -16.02
C GLN A 74 -15.92 -1.37 -17.46
N PHE A 75 -14.68 -1.44 -17.94
CA PHE A 75 -14.38 -1.79 -19.32
C PHE A 75 -14.02 -3.26 -19.53
N GLY A 76 -13.81 -4.03 -18.46
CA GLY A 76 -13.52 -5.46 -18.54
C GLY A 76 -12.22 -5.79 -19.31
N ARG A 77 -11.26 -4.85 -19.33
CA ARG A 77 -10.00 -5.01 -20.06
C ARG A 77 -8.88 -5.35 -19.10
N ARG A 78 -8.03 -6.29 -19.50
CA ARG A 78 -6.75 -6.56 -18.85
C ARG A 78 -5.64 -5.79 -19.56
N VAL A 79 -4.81 -5.09 -18.80
CA VAL A 79 -3.60 -4.45 -19.30
C VAL A 79 -2.47 -5.47 -19.27
N ARG A 80 -1.68 -5.53 -20.35
CA ARG A 80 -0.57 -6.48 -20.45
C ARG A 80 0.67 -5.89 -19.79
N TYR A 81 1.11 -6.53 -18.72
CA TYR A 81 2.39 -6.23 -18.08
C TYR A 81 3.35 -7.41 -18.25
N ARG A 82 4.65 -7.17 -18.02
CA ARG A 82 5.70 -8.20 -18.03
C ARG A 82 6.02 -8.64 -16.61
N ASN A 83 7.00 -8.02 -15.95
CA ASN A 83 7.31 -8.27 -14.56
C ASN A 83 6.85 -7.09 -13.69
N CYS A 84 5.56 -7.07 -13.35
CA CYS A 84 4.93 -5.97 -12.60
C CYS A 84 4.79 -6.32 -11.11
N LEU A 85 4.97 -5.32 -10.25
CA LEU A 85 4.53 -5.34 -8.87
C LEU A 85 3.30 -4.45 -8.71
N GLY A 86 2.15 -5.03 -8.34
CA GLY A 86 0.96 -4.28 -7.96
C GLY A 86 0.97 -3.93 -6.47
N ILE A 87 0.81 -2.65 -6.10
CA ILE A 87 0.71 -2.23 -4.69
C ILE A 87 -0.62 -1.51 -4.48
N GLY A 88 -1.47 -2.09 -3.63
CA GLY A 88 -2.75 -1.50 -3.24
C GLY A 88 -2.73 -0.90 -1.85
N VAL A 89 -3.36 0.26 -1.67
CA VAL A 89 -3.50 0.92 -0.34
C VAL A 89 -4.96 1.23 -0.05
N SER A 90 -5.51 0.60 0.98
CA SER A 90 -6.88 0.87 1.44
C SER A 90 -6.97 0.66 2.94
N GLN A 91 -7.24 1.73 3.71
CA GLN A 91 -7.37 1.66 5.17
C GLN A 91 -8.36 0.56 5.61
N SER A 92 -9.54 0.51 5.00
CA SER A 92 -10.57 -0.47 5.34
C SER A 92 -10.38 -1.82 4.64
N GLY A 93 -9.63 -1.85 3.53
CA GLY A 93 -9.49 -3.01 2.66
C GLY A 93 -10.78 -3.42 1.94
N ALA A 94 -11.84 -2.60 2.02
CA ALA A 94 -13.17 -2.92 1.52
C ALA A 94 -13.41 -2.42 0.08
N ALA A 95 -12.52 -1.58 -0.47
CA ALA A 95 -12.66 -1.02 -1.81
C ALA A 95 -12.58 -2.15 -2.87
N PRO A 96 -13.71 -2.50 -3.52
CA PRO A 96 -13.78 -3.68 -4.37
C PRO A 96 -12.95 -3.53 -5.64
N ASP A 97 -12.84 -2.31 -6.16
CA ASP A 97 -12.07 -2.00 -7.36
C ASP A 97 -10.56 -2.09 -7.16
N ILE A 98 -10.05 -1.71 -5.99
CA ILE A 98 -8.63 -1.93 -5.65
C ILE A 98 -8.34 -3.43 -5.60
N ALA A 99 -9.19 -4.18 -4.90
CA ALA A 99 -9.03 -5.62 -4.76
C ALA A 99 -9.12 -6.33 -6.12
N GLU A 100 -10.04 -5.93 -6.99
CA GLU A 100 -10.24 -6.52 -8.32
C GLU A 100 -9.02 -6.34 -9.24
N VAL A 101 -8.41 -5.14 -9.26
CA VAL A 101 -7.18 -4.91 -10.05
C VAL A 101 -6.04 -5.78 -9.55
N LEU A 102 -5.81 -5.85 -8.23
CA LEU A 102 -4.74 -6.66 -7.66
C LEU A 102 -4.99 -8.15 -7.83
N GLU A 103 -6.22 -8.61 -7.65
CA GLU A 103 -6.61 -9.99 -7.90
C GLU A 103 -6.35 -10.39 -9.36
N ALA A 104 -6.69 -9.52 -10.31
CA ALA A 104 -6.39 -9.73 -11.73
C ALA A 104 -4.88 -9.81 -12.00
N LEU A 105 -4.09 -8.88 -11.44
CA LEU A 105 -2.62 -8.91 -11.56
C LEU A 105 -2.04 -10.21 -11.02
N ARG A 106 -2.51 -10.66 -9.86
CA ARG A 106 -2.06 -11.91 -9.26
C ARG A 106 -2.41 -13.11 -10.12
N GLN A 107 -3.63 -13.16 -10.68
CA GLN A 107 -4.05 -14.21 -11.63
C GLN A 107 -3.19 -14.23 -12.89
N ASP A 108 -2.70 -13.07 -13.33
CA ASP A 108 -1.79 -12.93 -14.48
C ASP A 108 -0.32 -13.25 -14.12
N GLY A 109 -0.03 -13.66 -12.87
CA GLY A 109 1.30 -14.08 -12.42
C GLY A 109 2.20 -12.95 -11.91
N HIS A 110 1.65 -11.75 -11.71
CA HIS A 110 2.38 -10.62 -11.14
C HIS A 110 2.37 -10.62 -9.62
N ALA A 111 3.42 -10.05 -9.01
CA ALA A 111 3.47 -9.91 -7.56
C ALA A 111 2.49 -8.85 -7.08
N THR A 112 1.88 -9.05 -5.91
CA THR A 112 0.93 -8.10 -5.35
C THR A 112 1.11 -7.87 -3.86
N VAL A 113 1.12 -6.61 -3.45
CA VAL A 113 1.15 -6.17 -2.05
C VAL A 113 -0.14 -5.41 -1.75
N GLY A 114 -0.81 -5.75 -0.66
CA GLY A 114 -2.01 -5.05 -0.19
C GLY A 114 -1.82 -4.50 1.20
N ILE A 115 -1.85 -3.18 1.34
CA ILE A 115 -1.68 -2.46 2.60
C ILE A 115 -3.06 -2.06 3.14
N THR A 116 -3.41 -2.56 4.33
CA THR A 116 -4.71 -2.33 4.96
C THR A 116 -4.62 -2.38 6.48
N ASN A 117 -5.55 -1.73 7.18
CA ASN A 117 -5.65 -1.86 8.63
C ASN A 117 -6.55 -3.03 9.06
N THR A 118 -7.31 -3.60 8.13
CA THR A 118 -8.35 -4.60 8.43
C THR A 118 -7.91 -5.99 7.97
N ALA A 119 -7.52 -6.83 8.93
CA ALA A 119 -7.28 -8.25 8.69
C ALA A 119 -8.55 -8.96 8.19
N GLY A 120 -8.39 -9.90 7.25
CA GLY A 120 -9.52 -10.63 6.65
C GLY A 120 -10.40 -9.79 5.72
N SER A 121 -10.00 -8.54 5.43
CA SER A 121 -10.63 -7.74 4.38
C SER A 121 -10.39 -8.34 3.00
N ARG A 122 -11.23 -7.99 2.02
CA ARG A 122 -11.11 -8.44 0.64
C ARG A 122 -9.71 -8.18 0.08
N LEU A 123 -9.15 -6.98 0.34
CA LEU A 123 -7.80 -6.64 -0.06
C LEU A 123 -6.75 -7.60 0.55
N SER A 124 -6.81 -7.86 1.86
CA SER A 124 -5.84 -8.75 2.51
C SER A 124 -5.91 -10.20 2.03
N GLN A 125 -7.06 -10.64 1.51
CA GLN A 125 -7.26 -12.02 1.05
C GLN A 125 -6.87 -12.23 -0.41
N CYS A 126 -6.94 -11.19 -1.26
CA CYS A 126 -6.70 -11.35 -2.69
C CYS A 126 -5.23 -11.17 -3.12
N VAL A 127 -4.41 -10.52 -2.30
CA VAL A 127 -2.99 -10.22 -2.61
C VAL A 127 -2.01 -11.30 -2.16
N GLU A 128 -0.87 -11.41 -2.83
CA GLU A 128 0.23 -12.30 -2.44
C GLU A 128 0.80 -11.92 -1.07
N VAL A 129 1.01 -10.62 -0.85
CA VAL A 129 1.62 -10.07 0.36
C VAL A 129 0.66 -9.10 1.05
N PRO A 130 -0.12 -9.55 2.05
CA PRO A 130 -0.91 -8.65 2.87
C PRO A 130 -0.04 -7.99 3.93
N VAL A 131 -0.07 -6.65 3.99
CA VAL A 131 0.59 -5.86 5.04
C VAL A 131 -0.48 -5.23 5.91
N LEU A 132 -0.55 -5.68 7.16
CA LEU A 132 -1.48 -5.14 8.15
C LEU A 132 -0.85 -3.96 8.86
N LEU A 133 -1.53 -2.82 8.87
CA LEU A 133 -1.03 -1.59 9.49
C LEU A 133 -0.98 -1.66 11.02
N GLU A 134 -1.88 -2.45 11.61
CA GLU A 134 -2.02 -2.63 13.06
C GLU A 134 -2.16 -1.31 13.84
N ALA A 135 -2.73 -0.27 13.21
CA ALA A 135 -2.90 1.05 13.81
C ALA A 135 -4.05 1.13 14.83
N GLY A 136 -4.68 -0.01 15.15
CA GLY A 136 -5.91 -0.08 15.93
C GLY A 136 -7.11 0.56 15.21
N LEU A 137 -8.25 0.66 15.91
CA LEU A 137 -9.45 1.28 15.34
C LEU A 137 -9.25 2.79 15.15
N GLU A 138 -9.55 3.28 13.96
CA GLU A 138 -9.63 4.72 13.66
C GLU A 138 -11.10 5.09 13.50
N LYS A 139 -11.59 6.02 14.34
CA LYS A 139 -12.98 6.48 14.38
C LYS A 139 -13.17 7.80 13.65
N ALA A 140 -12.11 8.60 13.48
CA ALA A 140 -12.19 9.80 12.66
C ALA A 140 -12.54 9.44 11.21
N LEU A 141 -13.41 10.24 10.60
CA LEU A 141 -13.72 10.09 9.17
C LEU A 141 -12.52 10.42 8.28
N ALA A 142 -11.74 11.43 8.68
CA ALA A 142 -10.48 11.75 8.04
C ALA A 142 -9.37 10.87 8.61
N ALA A 143 -8.68 10.13 7.73
CA ALA A 143 -7.59 9.25 8.12
C ALA A 143 -6.41 10.02 8.72
N THR A 144 -5.83 9.50 9.80
CA THR A 144 -4.68 10.12 10.50
C THR A 144 -3.59 9.08 10.75
N LYS A 145 -3.69 8.31 11.83
CA LYS A 145 -2.74 7.25 12.19
C LYS A 145 -2.64 6.15 11.14
N THR A 146 -3.75 5.80 10.51
CA THR A 146 -3.74 4.80 9.43
C THR A 146 -3.03 5.33 8.19
N TYR A 147 -3.13 6.62 7.90
CA TYR A 147 -2.44 7.24 6.78
C TYR A 147 -0.92 7.26 7.00
N THR A 148 -0.45 7.71 8.17
CA THR A 148 0.99 7.71 8.47
C THR A 148 1.57 6.29 8.57
N ALA A 149 0.83 5.33 9.13
CA ALA A 149 1.23 3.93 9.10
C ALA A 149 1.35 3.40 7.67
N SER A 150 0.46 3.82 6.76
CA SER A 150 0.56 3.45 5.33
C SER A 150 1.83 4.01 4.68
N LEU A 151 2.24 5.23 5.01
CA LEU A 151 3.50 5.79 4.51
C LEU A 151 4.71 4.98 4.99
N LEU A 152 4.74 4.59 6.27
CA LEU A 152 5.78 3.73 6.82
C LEU A 152 5.79 2.35 6.15
N ALA A 153 4.63 1.74 5.93
CA ALA A 153 4.52 0.47 5.22
C ALA A 153 5.08 0.57 3.79
N LEU A 154 4.82 1.68 3.09
CA LEU A 154 5.39 1.93 1.77
C LEU A 154 6.90 2.14 1.81
N VAL A 155 7.44 2.85 2.81
CA VAL A 155 8.90 2.95 3.04
C VAL A 155 9.51 1.56 3.20
N GLU A 156 8.89 0.69 4.00
CA GLU A 156 9.39 -0.67 4.22
C GLU A 156 9.24 -1.58 3.00
N VAL A 157 8.20 -1.39 2.17
CA VAL A 157 8.11 -2.04 0.85
C VAL A 157 9.32 -1.65 0.00
N VAL A 158 9.60 -0.35 -0.14
CA VAL A 158 10.72 0.15 -0.95
C VAL A 158 12.07 -0.34 -0.41
N ARG A 159 12.23 -0.40 0.92
CA ARG A 159 13.40 -1.02 1.56
C ARG A 159 13.50 -2.51 1.26
N ALA A 160 12.40 -3.25 1.32
CA ALA A 160 12.37 -4.67 1.01
C ALA A 160 12.78 -4.95 -0.44
N LEU A 161 12.43 -4.07 -1.37
CA LEU A 161 12.87 -4.13 -2.78
C LEU A 161 14.37 -3.81 -2.98
N GLY A 162 15.09 -3.39 -1.93
CA GLY A 162 16.54 -3.19 -1.96
C GLY A 162 17.00 -1.73 -1.88
N ALA A 163 16.09 -0.78 -1.67
CA ALA A 163 16.47 0.63 -1.57
C ALA A 163 17.31 0.92 -0.32
N ASN A 164 18.39 1.69 -0.51
CA ASN A 164 19.13 2.26 0.61
C ASN A 164 18.51 3.61 1.01
N LEU A 165 17.56 3.56 1.94
CA LEU A 165 16.85 4.76 2.43
C LEU A 165 17.59 5.48 3.57
N GLY A 166 18.82 5.11 3.90
CA GLY A 166 19.52 5.65 5.07
C GLY A 166 18.87 5.22 6.40
N GLN A 167 19.61 5.39 7.50
CA GLN A 167 19.12 5.08 8.86
C GLN A 167 18.27 6.19 9.47
N ASN A 168 18.23 7.38 8.85
CA ASN A 168 17.56 8.59 9.35
C ASN A 168 16.36 9.04 8.49
N ALA A 169 15.81 8.18 7.62
CA ALA A 169 14.67 8.57 6.79
C ALA A 169 13.34 8.69 7.56
N LEU A 170 13.31 8.39 8.86
CA LEU A 170 12.15 8.52 9.74
C LEU A 170 12.57 8.91 11.16
#